data_AF-A0A1Z9M3Q5-F1
#
_entry.id   AF-A0A1Z9M3Q5-F1
#
_cell.length_a   1.000
_cell.length_b   1.000
_cell.length_c   1.000
_cell.angle_alpha   90.00
_cell.angle_beta   90.00
_cell.angle_gamma   90.00
#
_symmetry.space_group_name_H-M   'P 1'
#
loop_
_entity.id
_entity.type
_entity.pdbx_description
1 polymer ?
#
loop_
_entity_poly.entity_id
_entity_poly.type
_entity_poly.pdbx_seq_one_letter_code
_entity_poly.pdbx_strand_id
1 'polypeptide(L)' 'MELVFALLMYLGDPPVLKEHLLMPSLSECLSRKRISMRSTNNAQFQCMKVNAVVKDGKIISISKAD' A
#
# COMPACT_ATOMS: atom_id res chain seq x y z
N MET A 1 5.43 -6.46 -15.19
CA MET A 1 5.06 -5.26 -14.40
C MET A 1 3.60 -5.00 -14.69
N GLU A 2 2.80 -4.90 -13.64
CA GLU A 2 1.33 -4.83 -13.70
C GLU A 2 0.83 -3.67 -12.85
N LEU A 3 -0.26 -3.06 -13.31
CA LEU A 3 -0.95 -2.00 -12.58
C LEU A 3 -1.88 -2.62 -11.54
N VAL A 4 -1.52 -2.45 -10.27
CA VAL A 4 -2.24 -3.03 -9.14
C VAL A 4 -2.58 -1.96 -8.11
N PHE A 5 -3.60 -2.24 -7.29
CA PHE A 5 -3.84 -1.43 -6.11
C PHE A 5 -2.96 -1.94 -4.98
N ALA A 6 -2.30 -1.01 -4.28
CA ALA A 6 -1.47 -1.32 -3.13
C ALA A 6 -1.89 -0.48 -1.93
N LEU A 7 -1.94 -1.12 -0.76
CA LEU A 7 -1.98 -0.45 0.53
C LEU A 7 -0.55 -0.31 1.03
N LEU A 8 -0.10 0.92 1.21
CA LEU A 8 1.26 1.27 1.58
C LEU A 8 1.25 1.83 3.00
N MET A 9 2.22 1.41 3.82
CA MET A 9 2.42 1.90 5.18
C MET A 9 3.76 2.63 5.26
N TYR A 10 3.70 3.87 5.74
CA TYR A 10 4.86 4.71 6.01
C TYR A 10 4.99 4.96 7.50
N LEU A 11 6.20 4.89 8.03
CA LEU A 11 6.54 5.19 9.43
C LEU A 11 7.62 6.27 9.51
N GLY A 12 7.62 7.03 10.60
CA GLY A 12 8.64 8.02 10.92
C GLY A 12 8.37 9.42 10.36
N ASP A 13 9.26 10.34 10.71
CA ASP A 13 9.31 11.72 10.22
C ASP A 13 10.76 12.03 9.80
N PRO A 14 11.11 12.04 8.50
CA PRO A 14 10.21 11.98 7.34
C PRO A 14 9.61 10.57 7.10
N PRO A 15 8.45 10.47 6.41
CA PRO A 15 7.76 9.20 6.19
C PRO A 15 8.55 8.24 5.30
N VAL A 16 8.90 7.06 5.81
CA VAL A 16 9.61 6.02 5.05
C VAL A 16 8.66 4.85 4.80
N LEU A 17 8.59 4.38 3.55
CA LEU A 17 7.80 3.19 3.19
C LEU A 17 8.36 1.98 3.95
N LYS A 18 7.53 1.35 4.77
CA LYS A 18 7.91 0.16 5.56
C LYS A 18 7.24 -1.10 5.04
N GLU A 19 5.97 -1.02 4.65
CA GLU A 19 5.22 -2.16 4.15
C GLU A 19 4.35 -1.81 2.96
N HIS A 20 4.10 -2.81 2.13
CA HIS A 20 3.21 -2.75 0.98
C HIS A 20 2.41 -4.05 0.87
N LEU A 21 1.11 -3.92 0.64
CA LEU A 21 0.19 -5.05 0.52
C LEU A 21 -0.61 -4.95 -0.78
N LEU A 22 -0.64 -6.06 -1.53
CA LEU A 22 -1.44 -6.17 -2.75
C LEU A 22 -2.92 -6.15 -2.41
N MET A 23 -3.68 -5.26 -3.04
CA MET A 23 -5.11 -5.12 -2.85
C MET A 23 -5.86 -5.53 -4.12
N PRO A 24 -6.96 -6.29 -3.99
CA PRO A 24 -7.73 -6.73 -5.16
C PRO A 24 -8.53 -5.60 -5.81
N SER A 25 -8.88 -4.55 -5.05
CA SER A 25 -9.61 -3.38 -5.56
C SER A 25 -9.32 -2.11 -4.75
N LEU A 26 -9.64 -0.95 -5.32
CA LEU A 26 -9.55 0.33 -4.62
C LEU A 26 -10.48 0.39 -3.40
N SER A 27 -11.71 -0.10 -3.53
CA SER A 27 -12.70 -0.11 -2.44
C SER A 27 -12.19 -0.90 -1.23
N GLU A 28 -11.63 -2.09 -1.48
CA GLU A 28 -11.06 -2.90 -0.40
C GLU A 28 -9.81 -2.26 0.21
N CYS A 29 -8.96 -1.63 -0.61
CA CYS A 29 -7.83 -0.86 -0.12
C CYS A 29 -8.28 0.25 0.84
N LEU A 30 -9.27 1.07 0.43
CA LEU A 30 -9.78 2.18 1.24
C LEU A 30 -10.43 1.70 2.54
N SER A 31 -11.16 0.59 2.49
CA SER A 31 -11.74 -0.04 3.68
C SER A 31 -10.65 -0.47 4.67
N ARG A 32 -9.64 -1.20 4.20
CA ARG A 32 -8.51 -1.65 5.02
C ARG A 32 -7.68 -0.49 5.55
N LYS A 33 -7.40 0.54 4.73
CA LYS A 33 -6.75 1.78 5.16
C LYS A 33 -7.49 2.41 6.36
N ARG A 34 -8.82 2.53 6.28
CA ARG A 34 -9.62 3.11 7.37
C ARG A 34 -9.53 2.28 8.65
N ILE A 35 -9.48 0.95 8.55
CA ILE A 35 -9.29 0.07 9.71
C ILE A 35 -7.89 0.27 10.29
N SER A 36 -6.84 0.20 9.47
CA SER A 36 -5.45 0.36 9.91
C SER A 36 -5.19 1.69 10.60
N MET A 37 -5.75 2.80 10.07
CA MET A 37 -5.65 4.13 10.68
C MET A 37 -6.34 4.21 12.05
N ARG A 38 -7.37 3.40 12.32
CA ARG A 38 -8.02 3.34 13.64
C ARG A 38 -7.21 2.54 14.64
N SER A 39 -6.36 1.63 14.18
CA SER A 39 -5.55 0.74 15.02
C SER A 39 -4.19 1.32 15.38
N THR A 40 -3.74 2.40 14.73
CA THR A 40 -2.41 2.99 14.96
C THR A 40 -2.38 4.48 14.60
N ASN A 41 -1.85 5.29 15.51
CA ASN A 41 -1.68 6.74 15.32
C ASN A 41 -0.30 7.15 14.76
N ASN A 42 0.68 6.24 14.77
CA ASN A 42 2.07 6.54 14.39
C ASN A 42 2.45 6.05 12.98
N ALA A 43 1.46 5.65 12.19
CA ALA A 43 1.66 5.14 10.84
C ALA A 43 0.76 5.85 9.84
N GLN A 44 1.32 6.17 8.68
CA GLN A 44 0.60 6.77 7.57
C GLN A 44 0.28 5.69 6.54
N PHE A 45 -1.01 5.55 6.21
CA PHE A 45 -1.46 4.56 5.23
C PHE A 45 -1.94 5.23 3.95
N GLN A 46 -1.49 4.73 2.81
CA GLN A 46 -1.86 5.27 1.49
C GLN A 46 -2.33 4.15 0.57
N CYS A 47 -3.46 4.38 -0.09
CA CYS A 47 -3.93 3.54 -1.19
C CYS A 47 -3.49 4.17 -2.49
N MET A 48 -2.70 3.45 -3.28
CA MET A 48 -2.22 3.93 -4.57
C MET A 48 -2.40 2.86 -5.64
N LYS A 49 -2.60 3.30 -6.87
CA LYS A 49 -2.47 2.44 -8.04
C LYS A 49 -1.02 2.51 -8.47
N VAL A 50 -0.30 1.40 -8.36
CA VAL A 50 1.14 1.36 -8.59
C VAL A 50 1.48 0.41 -9.71
N ASN A 51 2.55 0.73 -10.45
CA ASN A 51 3.16 -0.25 -11.33
C ASN A 51 4.10 -1.12 -10.50
N ALA A 52 3.79 -2.42 -10.41
CA ALA A 52 4.50 -3.34 -9.54
C ALA A 52 4.83 -4.66 -10.25
N VAL A 53 5.85 -5.34 -9.73
CA VAL A 53 6.11 -6.75 -10.06
C VAL A 53 5.39 -7.59 -9.03
N VAL A 54 4.37 -8.33 -9.46
CA VAL A 54 3.62 -9.26 -8.62
C VAL A 54 4.08 -10.67 -8.91
N LYS A 55 4.33 -11.46 -7.86
CA LYS A 55 4.63 -12.88 -7.96
C LYS A 55 3.92 -13.60 -6.82
N ASP A 56 3.23 -14.70 -7.13
CA ASP A 56 2.49 -15.51 -6.15
C ASP A 56 1.51 -14.70 -5.29
N GLY A 57 0.85 -13.71 -5.89
CA GLY A 57 -0.11 -12.83 -5.21
C GLY A 57 0.52 -11.80 -4.26
N LYS A 58 1.83 -11.57 -4.35
CA LYS A 58 2.57 -10.59 -3.53
C LYS A 58 3.31 -9.58 -4.39
N ILE A 59 3.36 -8.33 -3.93
CA ILE A 59 4.19 -7.28 -4.54
C ILE A 59 5.64 -7.55 -4.15
N ILE A 60 6.51 -7.74 -5.13
CA ILE A 60 7.96 -7.92 -4.95
C ILE A 60 8.69 -6.59 -5.06
N SER A 61 8.24 -5.70 -5.94
CA SER A 61 8.83 -4.38 -6.14
C SER A 61 7.84 -3.40 -6.75
N ILE A 62 7.97 -2.11 -6.39
CA ILE A 62 7.17 -1.00 -6.93
C ILE A 62 8.11 -0.08 -7.71
N SER A 63 7.83 0.16 -8.99
CA SER A 63 8.71 0.93 -9.88
C SER A 63 8.32 2.41 -10.00
N LYS A 64 7.03 2.74 -9.90
CA LYS A 64 6.52 4.12 -9.75
C LYS A 64 5.07 4.11 -9.28
N ALA A 65 4.74 5.08 -8.43
CA ALA A 65 3.37 5.44 -8.08
C ALA A 65 3.07 6.78 -8.76
N ASP A 66 2.02 6.83 -9.56
CA ASP A 66 1.43 8.09 -10.05
C ASP A 66 0.44 8.64 -9.01
#